data_AF-A0A0B1RQT6-F1
#
_entry.id   AF-A0A0B1RQT6-F1
#
_cell.length_a   1.000
_cell.length_b   1.000
_cell.length_c   1.000
_cell.angle_alpha   90.00
_cell.angle_beta   90.00
_cell.angle_gamma   90.00
#
_symmetry.space_group_name_H-M   'P 1'
#
loop_
_entity.id
_entity.type
_entity.pdbx_description
1 polymer ?
#
loop_
_entity_poly.entity_id
_entity_poly.type
_entity_poly.pdbx_seq_one_letter_code
_entity_poly.pdbx_strand_id
1 'polypeptide(L)'
;MALKPTKGFITPSPGWESDIKQGTCAGDGGSAPFQSSNHIARCGAINIFKWGSSQCYIEVIPDPTLPPAPATTQPPAPTRTQPSTPKPLVYSRTLIFLQKHTAVGQSVFIRGGNIHQHVCSPGPYQQDIDPCAISIIHNTTTTNSEYQAWKQGDRYLDFEGEETGQGKYGAQSAIGTPSIWTSNNPYEKGYHPSNVYGKAFWFVELLMDCSNTYDGWFDLKGFTSNGGWERDIKQGVCSGNAGVPPHLAINHIAKCGAINVFYWESGACNITDDSGAYFVSIARNYHLTSSPPAVYENSNSTEERHSNWTIRLHRWRNQSR
;
A
#
# COMPACT_ATOMS: atom_id res chain seq x y z
N MET A 1 -35.04 -8.63 7.18
CA MET A 1 -33.72 -8.13 7.64
C MET A 1 -33.92 -6.82 8.39
N ALA A 2 -33.20 -6.61 9.50
CA ALA A 2 -33.33 -5.41 10.33
C ALA A 2 -32.15 -4.45 10.13
N LEU A 3 -32.42 -3.15 10.07
CA LEU A 3 -31.42 -2.07 10.04
C LEU A 3 -31.24 -1.50 11.44
N LYS A 4 -30.02 -1.13 11.82
CA LYS A 4 -29.70 -0.57 13.15
C LYS A 4 -28.74 0.63 13.08
N PRO A 5 -28.94 1.66 13.91
CA PRO A 5 -27.95 2.71 14.08
C PRO A 5 -26.67 2.20 14.75
N THR A 6 -25.51 2.69 14.31
CA THR A 6 -24.18 2.36 14.82
C THR A 6 -23.33 3.62 14.88
N LYS A 7 -22.52 3.80 15.93
CA LYS A 7 -21.66 4.98 16.09
C LYS A 7 -20.25 4.56 16.47
N GLY A 8 -19.26 5.15 15.82
CA GLY A 8 -17.85 4.93 16.12
C GLY A 8 -17.39 5.59 17.43
N PHE A 9 -16.45 4.95 18.14
CA PHE A 9 -15.78 5.46 19.34
C PHE A 9 -14.26 5.21 19.24
N ILE A 10 -13.42 6.21 19.56
CA ILE A 10 -11.95 6.10 19.55
C ILE A 10 -11.36 6.20 20.96
N THR A 11 -10.28 5.45 21.22
CA THR A 11 -9.39 5.52 22.40
C THR A 11 -7.93 5.64 21.93
N PRO A 12 -6.99 6.28 22.68
CA PRO A 12 -7.06 6.68 24.09
C PRO A 12 -7.60 8.10 24.38
N SER A 13 -7.83 8.94 23.36
CA SER A 13 -8.57 10.21 23.54
C SER A 13 -10.06 9.92 23.32
N PRO A 14 -10.91 9.86 24.38
CA PRO A 14 -12.29 9.41 24.25
C PRO A 14 -13.11 10.41 23.45
N GLY A 15 -13.66 9.96 22.33
CA GLY A 15 -14.58 10.74 21.52
C GLY A 15 -15.49 9.84 20.70
N TRP A 16 -16.80 10.07 20.81
CA TRP A 16 -17.74 9.61 19.79
C TRP A 16 -17.44 10.37 18.50
N GLU A 17 -17.65 9.73 17.35
CA GLU A 17 -17.64 10.47 16.09
C GLU A 17 -18.69 11.61 16.12
N SER A 18 -18.45 12.65 15.33
CA SER A 18 -19.46 13.69 15.14
C SER A 18 -20.74 13.09 14.55
N ASP A 19 -21.89 13.69 14.86
CA ASP A 19 -23.15 13.27 14.22
C ASP A 19 -23.04 13.41 12.70
N ILE A 20 -23.49 12.38 11.98
CA ILE A 20 -23.52 12.33 10.53
C ILE A 20 -24.96 12.18 10.05
N LYS A 21 -25.26 12.67 8.84
CA LYS A 21 -26.54 12.39 8.17
C LYS A 21 -26.28 11.37 7.08
N GLN A 22 -26.48 10.09 7.38
CA GLN A 22 -26.22 9.04 6.41
C GLN A 22 -27.23 9.11 5.25
N GLY A 23 -26.71 9.17 4.02
CA GLY A 23 -27.50 9.13 2.79
C GLY A 23 -27.61 7.72 2.21
N THR A 24 -27.65 7.61 0.89
CA THR A 24 -27.58 6.32 0.18
C THR A 24 -26.18 5.72 0.29
N CYS A 25 -26.09 4.45 0.67
CA CYS A 25 -24.83 3.72 0.70
C CYS A 25 -24.53 3.05 -0.64
N ALA A 26 -23.25 2.97 -1.00
CA ALA A 26 -22.79 2.20 -2.14
C ALA A 26 -22.95 0.67 -1.91
N GLY A 27 -22.86 -0.12 -2.98
CA GLY A 27 -23.15 -1.56 -2.96
C GLY A 27 -24.65 -1.87 -2.90
N ASP A 28 -25.03 -2.89 -2.12
CA ASP A 28 -26.42 -3.31 -1.84
C ASP A 28 -27.09 -2.49 -0.72
N GLY A 29 -26.42 -1.43 -0.26
CA GLY A 29 -26.85 -0.65 0.91
C GLY A 29 -28.11 0.17 0.67
N GLY A 30 -28.27 0.73 -0.53
CA GLY A 30 -29.43 1.54 -0.88
C GLY A 30 -29.65 2.73 0.07
N SER A 31 -30.89 3.23 0.10
CA SER A 31 -31.30 4.29 1.03
C SER A 31 -31.93 3.69 2.27
N ALA A 32 -31.51 4.14 3.46
CA ALA A 32 -32.15 3.73 4.70
C ALA A 32 -33.60 4.23 4.78
N PRO A 33 -34.55 3.45 5.30
CA PRO A 33 -35.96 3.82 5.41
C PRO A 33 -36.24 4.79 6.57
N PHE A 34 -35.21 5.19 7.33
CA PHE A 34 -35.29 6.17 8.40
C PHE A 34 -34.01 7.01 8.43
N GLN A 35 -34.12 8.20 9.01
CA GLN A 35 -32.97 9.07 9.25
C GLN A 35 -32.37 8.80 10.64
N SER A 36 -31.05 8.88 10.73
CA SER A 36 -30.30 8.80 11.98
C SER A 36 -29.15 9.80 11.95
N SER A 37 -28.72 10.27 13.13
CA SER A 37 -27.48 11.04 13.32
C SER A 37 -26.23 10.13 13.41
N ASN A 38 -26.43 8.83 13.25
CA ASN A 38 -25.42 7.78 13.34
C ASN A 38 -25.35 7.03 12.00
N HIS A 39 -24.33 6.19 11.84
CA HIS A 39 -24.31 5.25 10.73
C HIS A 39 -25.49 4.28 10.81
N ILE A 40 -26.02 3.85 9.67
CA ILE A 40 -27.11 2.87 9.60
C ILE A 40 -26.55 1.60 8.97
N ALA A 41 -26.50 0.54 9.77
CA ALA A 41 -26.00 -0.78 9.39
C ALA A 41 -27.16 -1.75 9.09
N ARG A 42 -26.90 -2.70 8.18
CA ARG A 42 -27.80 -3.77 7.75
C ARG A 42 -27.36 -5.10 8.33
N CYS A 43 -28.27 -5.77 9.05
CA CYS A 43 -28.03 -7.11 9.56
C CYS A 43 -27.92 -8.12 8.40
N GLY A 44 -26.98 -9.07 8.51
CA GLY A 44 -26.68 -10.04 7.46
C GLY A 44 -25.89 -9.47 6.27
N ALA A 45 -25.26 -8.32 6.47
CA ALA A 45 -24.45 -7.64 5.47
C ALA A 45 -23.09 -7.26 6.06
N ILE A 46 -22.09 -7.12 5.20
CA ILE A 46 -20.86 -6.41 5.51
C ILE A 46 -21.20 -4.92 5.49
N ASN A 47 -20.85 -4.19 6.56
CA ASN A 47 -21.16 -2.77 6.72
C ASN A 47 -19.87 -1.98 6.91
N ILE A 48 -19.54 -1.11 5.97
CA ILE A 48 -18.32 -0.31 5.96
C ILE A 48 -18.70 1.17 6.05
N PHE A 49 -18.14 1.86 7.04
CA PHE A 49 -18.42 3.27 7.33
C PHE A 49 -17.12 4.06 7.39
N LYS A 50 -17.13 5.26 6.83
CA LYS A 50 -16.01 6.20 6.97
C LYS A 50 -16.26 7.12 8.17
N TRP A 51 -15.35 7.06 9.14
CA TRP A 51 -15.39 7.89 10.35
C TRP A 51 -15.62 9.38 10.04
N GLY A 52 -16.58 9.99 10.75
CA GLY A 52 -16.88 11.42 10.63
C GLY A 52 -17.42 11.86 9.26
N SER A 53 -17.91 10.91 8.45
CA SER A 53 -18.43 11.15 7.11
C SER A 53 -19.77 10.43 6.90
N SER A 54 -20.61 10.89 5.97
CA SER A 54 -21.82 10.18 5.55
C SER A 54 -21.56 9.06 4.53
N GLN A 55 -20.29 8.80 4.18
CA GLN A 55 -19.90 7.76 3.23
C GLN A 55 -20.05 6.36 3.86
N CYS A 56 -20.68 5.46 3.11
CA CYS A 56 -20.94 4.08 3.51
C CYS A 56 -20.98 3.14 2.30
N TYR A 57 -20.59 1.88 2.52
CA TYR A 57 -20.71 0.76 1.60
C TYR A 57 -21.29 -0.44 2.35
N ILE A 58 -22.32 -1.08 1.80
CA ILE A 58 -22.97 -2.24 2.42
C ILE A 58 -23.15 -3.31 1.36
N GLU A 59 -22.76 -4.55 1.68
CA GLU A 59 -22.88 -5.70 0.78
C GLU A 59 -23.58 -6.86 1.51
N VAL A 60 -24.65 -7.39 0.93
CA VAL A 60 -25.41 -8.47 1.56
C VAL A 60 -24.62 -9.77 1.45
N ILE A 61 -24.40 -10.45 2.57
CA ILE A 61 -23.74 -11.75 2.55
C ILE A 61 -24.76 -12.75 1.98
N PRO A 62 -24.47 -13.42 0.85
CA PRO A 62 -25.40 -14.38 0.28
C PRO A 62 -25.61 -15.53 1.28
N ASP A 63 -26.88 -15.84 1.56
CA ASP A 63 -27.25 -16.97 2.41
C ASP A 63 -26.94 -18.27 1.65
N PRO A 64 -26.01 -19.11 2.12
CA PRO A 64 -25.61 -20.34 1.42
C PRO A 64 -26.72 -21.39 1.38
N THR A 65 -27.85 -21.18 2.09
CA THR A 65 -28.97 -22.12 2.14
C THR A 65 -30.13 -21.76 1.21
N LEU A 66 -30.09 -20.59 0.56
CA LEU A 66 -31.14 -20.15 -0.35
C LEU A 66 -30.74 -20.42 -1.81
N PRO A 67 -31.63 -21.02 -2.64
CA PRO A 67 -31.41 -21.13 -4.07
C PRO A 67 -31.17 -19.73 -4.68
N PRO A 68 -30.29 -19.59 -5.69
CA PRO A 68 -30.09 -18.33 -6.37
C PRO A 68 -31.44 -17.81 -6.89
N ALA A 69 -31.77 -16.56 -6.56
CA ALA A 69 -33.02 -15.94 -6.98
C ALA A 69 -33.14 -15.99 -8.52
N PRO A 70 -34.33 -16.26 -9.07
CA PRO A 70 -34.52 -16.30 -10.52
C PRO A 70 -34.20 -14.92 -11.11
N ALA A 71 -33.21 -14.90 -12.00
CA ALA A 71 -32.80 -13.71 -12.74
C ALA A 71 -34.02 -13.16 -13.50
N THR A 72 -34.42 -11.93 -13.19
CA THR A 72 -35.47 -11.23 -13.93
C THR A 72 -34.86 -10.73 -15.23
N THR A 73 -35.26 -11.35 -16.33
CA THR A 73 -34.83 -11.04 -17.69
C THR A 73 -35.37 -9.67 -18.10
N GLN A 74 -34.58 -8.62 -17.91
CA GLN A 74 -34.76 -7.38 -18.64
C GLN A 74 -33.87 -7.45 -19.90
N PRO A 75 -34.39 -7.11 -21.11
CA PRO A 75 -33.60 -7.20 -22.33
C PRO A 75 -32.34 -6.32 -22.23
N PRO A 76 -31.18 -6.80 -22.69
CA PRO A 76 -29.96 -6.00 -22.67
C PRO A 76 -30.16 -4.77 -23.57
N ALA A 77 -30.03 -3.58 -22.98
CA ALA A 77 -29.86 -2.36 -23.74
C ALA A 77 -28.59 -2.51 -24.60
N PRO A 78 -28.56 -2.01 -25.84
CA PRO A 78 -27.38 -2.12 -26.69
C PRO A 78 -26.24 -1.30 -26.05
N THR A 79 -25.29 -2.00 -25.45
CA THR A 79 -24.06 -1.42 -24.92
C THR A 79 -23.24 -0.91 -26.08
N ARG A 80 -23.40 0.38 -26.38
CA ARG A 80 -22.43 1.12 -27.19
C ARG A 80 -21.13 1.12 -26.41
N THR A 81 -20.10 0.47 -26.96
CA THR A 81 -18.73 0.50 -26.46
C THR A 81 -18.27 1.95 -26.37
N GLN A 82 -18.38 2.55 -25.19
CA GLN A 82 -17.84 3.87 -24.92
C GLN A 82 -16.36 3.64 -24.57
N PRO A 83 -15.40 4.24 -25.29
CA PRO A 83 -14.00 4.17 -24.90
C PRO A 83 -13.90 4.80 -23.51
N SER A 84 -13.57 3.99 -22.50
CA SER A 84 -13.18 4.52 -21.20
C SER A 84 -11.90 5.28 -21.42
N THR A 85 -11.97 6.61 -21.31
CA THR A 85 -10.78 7.45 -21.17
C THR A 85 -9.90 6.82 -20.08
N PRO A 86 -8.61 6.50 -20.35
CA PRO A 86 -7.76 5.86 -19.36
C PRO A 86 -7.71 6.75 -18.11
N LYS A 87 -8.12 6.20 -16.96
CA LYS A 87 -7.83 6.83 -15.67
C LYS A 87 -6.31 7.00 -15.62
N PRO A 88 -5.78 8.21 -15.33
CA PRO A 88 -4.34 8.37 -15.19
C PRO A 88 -3.80 7.36 -14.17
N LEU A 89 -2.82 6.56 -14.58
CA LEU A 89 -2.16 5.60 -13.69
C LEU A 89 -1.45 6.39 -12.59
N VAL A 90 -2.01 6.35 -11.38
CA VAL A 90 -1.39 6.93 -10.19
C VAL A 90 -0.74 5.78 -9.44
N TYR A 91 0.58 5.66 -9.59
CA TYR A 91 1.33 4.68 -8.82
C TYR A 91 1.48 5.14 -7.38
N SER A 92 1.29 4.21 -6.44
CA SER A 92 1.52 4.44 -5.01
C SER A 92 2.80 3.77 -4.57
N ARG A 93 3.57 4.46 -3.74
CA ARG A 93 4.80 3.93 -3.16
C ARG A 93 4.47 2.86 -2.12
N THR A 94 4.93 1.64 -2.35
CA THR A 94 4.71 0.48 -1.50
C THR A 94 6.05 -0.11 -1.10
N LEU A 95 6.26 -0.28 0.20
CA LEU A 95 7.47 -0.89 0.76
C LEU A 95 7.11 -2.28 1.26
N ILE A 96 7.93 -3.26 0.93
CA ILE A 96 7.74 -4.65 1.36
C ILE A 96 9.03 -5.12 2.02
N PHE A 97 8.92 -5.54 3.27
CA PHE A 97 9.96 -6.14 4.08
C PHE A 97 9.54 -7.57 4.43
N LEU A 98 10.38 -8.56 4.15
CA LEU A 98 10.17 -9.96 4.52
C LEU A 98 11.38 -10.48 5.28
N GLN A 99 11.23 -10.75 6.58
CA GLN A 99 12.36 -11.23 7.38
C GLN A 99 12.67 -12.69 7.06
N LYS A 100 13.88 -12.96 6.55
CA LYS A 100 14.40 -14.32 6.37
C LYS A 100 15.90 -14.34 6.60
N HIS A 101 16.34 -15.19 7.52
CA HIS A 101 17.76 -15.55 7.62
C HIS A 101 18.16 -16.42 6.43
N THR A 102 19.12 -15.92 5.65
CA THR A 102 19.65 -16.57 4.46
C THR A 102 21.14 -16.81 4.61
N ALA A 103 21.62 -17.89 3.99
CA ALA A 103 23.03 -18.10 3.77
C ALA A 103 23.57 -17.14 2.69
N VAL A 104 24.88 -16.93 2.68
CA VAL A 104 25.54 -16.18 1.60
C VAL A 104 25.24 -16.85 0.26
N GLY A 105 24.86 -16.07 -0.74
CA GLY A 105 24.49 -16.54 -2.08
C GLY A 105 23.03 -17.00 -2.22
N GLN A 106 22.23 -17.00 -1.16
CA GLN A 106 20.78 -17.14 -1.28
C GLN A 106 20.13 -15.79 -1.51
N SER A 107 19.15 -15.75 -2.42
CA SER A 107 18.33 -14.59 -2.73
C SER A 107 16.86 -14.88 -2.50
N VAL A 108 16.12 -13.87 -2.05
CA VAL A 108 14.67 -13.91 -1.92
C VAL A 108 14.03 -13.08 -3.03
N PHE A 109 13.05 -13.68 -3.67
CA PHE A 109 12.12 -13.03 -4.59
C PHE A 109 10.76 -12.97 -3.91
N ILE A 110 9.97 -11.95 -4.25
CA ILE A 110 8.56 -11.93 -3.94
C ILE A 110 7.78 -12.25 -5.22
N ARG A 111 6.67 -12.95 -5.05
CA ARG A 111 5.67 -13.20 -6.08
C ARG A 111 4.32 -12.92 -5.45
N GLY A 112 3.42 -12.27 -6.15
CA GLY A 112 2.19 -11.76 -5.55
C GLY A 112 1.24 -11.18 -6.58
N GLY A 113 0.02 -10.82 -6.21
CA GLY A 113 -0.95 -10.31 -7.16
C GLY A 113 -2.35 -10.21 -6.56
N ASN A 114 -3.32 -9.90 -7.41
CA ASN A 114 -4.73 -9.82 -7.04
C ASN A 114 -5.46 -11.10 -7.47
N ILE A 115 -5.39 -12.12 -6.63
CA ILE A 115 -5.99 -13.45 -6.89
C ILE A 115 -7.47 -13.54 -6.48
N HIS A 116 -8.07 -12.45 -6.02
CA HIS A 116 -9.42 -12.46 -5.40
C HIS A 116 -10.52 -11.93 -6.30
N GLN A 117 -10.19 -11.05 -7.26
CA GLN A 117 -11.17 -10.47 -8.18
C GLN A 117 -11.29 -11.22 -9.50
N HIS A 118 -10.27 -11.99 -9.87
CA HIS A 118 -10.11 -12.53 -11.22
C HIS A 118 -9.54 -13.95 -11.22
N VAL A 119 -9.75 -14.65 -12.33
CA VAL A 119 -9.02 -15.89 -12.64
C VAL A 119 -7.70 -15.50 -13.27
N CYS A 120 -6.59 -15.85 -12.62
CA CYS A 120 -5.26 -15.50 -13.10
C CYS A 120 -4.90 -16.26 -14.37
N SER A 121 -4.14 -15.61 -15.24
CA SER A 121 -3.60 -16.28 -16.42
C SER A 121 -2.53 -17.28 -16.01
N PRO A 122 -2.49 -18.47 -16.63
CA PRO A 122 -1.43 -19.43 -16.36
C PRO A 122 -0.11 -18.90 -16.94
N GLY A 123 0.98 -19.04 -16.21
CA GLY A 123 2.27 -18.60 -16.69
C GLY A 123 3.23 -19.74 -17.07
N PRO A 124 4.52 -19.40 -17.25
CA PRO A 124 5.06 -18.03 -17.22
C PRO A 124 4.67 -17.20 -18.46
N TYR A 125 4.96 -15.89 -18.43
CA TYR A 125 4.96 -14.97 -19.59
C TYR A 125 3.62 -14.43 -20.10
N GLN A 126 2.58 -14.42 -19.27
CA GLN A 126 1.27 -13.86 -19.62
C GLN A 126 0.90 -12.62 -18.78
N GLN A 127 1.85 -12.08 -18.02
CA GLN A 127 1.61 -11.02 -17.04
C GLN A 127 1.01 -9.73 -17.64
N ASP A 128 1.28 -9.44 -18.92
CA ASP A 128 0.77 -8.25 -19.59
C ASP A 128 -0.74 -8.31 -19.87
N ILE A 129 -1.30 -9.52 -19.95
CA ILE A 129 -2.73 -9.77 -20.10
C ILE A 129 -3.36 -10.42 -18.87
N ASP A 130 -2.56 -10.73 -17.84
CA ASP A 130 -3.02 -11.39 -16.62
C ASP A 130 -3.80 -10.40 -15.75
N PRO A 131 -5.11 -10.62 -15.52
CA PRO A 131 -5.89 -9.74 -14.67
C PRO A 131 -5.45 -9.78 -13.19
N CYS A 132 -4.68 -10.77 -12.75
CA CYS A 132 -4.13 -10.82 -11.39
C CYS A 132 -2.80 -10.05 -11.24
N ALA A 133 -2.13 -9.74 -12.35
CA ALA A 133 -0.82 -9.10 -12.34
C ALA A 133 -0.95 -7.60 -12.02
N ILE A 134 -0.17 -7.13 -11.06
CA ILE A 134 -0.19 -5.71 -10.64
C ILE A 134 1.00 -5.02 -11.30
N SER A 135 0.76 -3.95 -12.07
CA SER A 135 1.87 -3.19 -12.67
C SER A 135 2.71 -2.53 -11.58
N ILE A 136 4.04 -2.69 -11.70
CA ILE A 136 5.03 -2.16 -10.77
C ILE A 136 6.15 -1.42 -11.51
N ILE A 137 6.78 -0.49 -10.79
CA ILE A 137 8.05 0.13 -11.17
C ILE A 137 8.98 0.03 -9.96
N HIS A 138 10.19 -0.50 -10.17
CA HIS A 138 11.19 -0.59 -9.11
C HIS A 138 11.69 0.78 -8.67
N ASN A 139 11.59 1.08 -7.37
CA ASN A 139 12.06 2.32 -6.75
C ASN A 139 13.07 2.09 -5.61
N THR A 140 13.52 0.85 -5.39
CA THR A 140 14.57 0.54 -4.39
C THR A 140 15.89 1.25 -4.74
N THR A 141 16.39 2.07 -3.82
CA THR A 141 17.71 2.69 -3.94
C THR A 141 18.80 1.72 -3.45
N THR A 142 19.62 1.19 -4.36
CA THR A 142 20.66 0.21 -4.02
C THR A 142 21.75 0.11 -5.09
N THR A 143 22.96 -0.29 -4.68
CA THR A 143 24.07 -0.66 -5.57
C THR A 143 24.24 -2.17 -5.70
N ASN A 144 23.32 -2.97 -5.16
CA ASN A 144 23.38 -4.43 -5.25
C ASN A 144 23.24 -4.89 -6.73
N SER A 145 24.27 -5.52 -7.26
CA SER A 145 24.35 -5.92 -8.68
C SER A 145 23.35 -7.01 -9.06
N GLU A 146 23.04 -7.92 -8.15
CA GLU A 146 22.05 -9.00 -8.36
C GLU A 146 20.66 -8.40 -8.59
N TYR A 147 20.20 -7.52 -7.70
CA TYR A 147 18.94 -6.81 -7.82
C TYR A 147 18.88 -5.94 -9.09
N GLN A 148 19.96 -5.19 -9.38
CA GLN A 148 20.00 -4.33 -10.58
C GLN A 148 19.96 -5.13 -11.89
N ALA A 149 20.44 -6.38 -11.87
CA ALA A 149 20.36 -7.27 -13.01
C ALA A 149 18.96 -7.90 -13.13
N TRP A 150 18.44 -8.50 -12.06
CA TRP A 150 17.15 -9.22 -12.10
C TRP A 150 15.92 -8.31 -12.24
N LYS A 151 15.98 -7.05 -11.80
CA LYS A 151 14.83 -6.13 -11.93
C LYS A 151 14.60 -5.65 -13.36
N GLN A 152 15.56 -5.86 -14.26
CA GLN A 152 15.43 -5.38 -15.64
C GLN A 152 14.29 -6.15 -16.32
N GLY A 153 13.32 -5.45 -16.89
CA GLY A 153 12.17 -6.09 -17.51
C GLY A 153 11.16 -6.69 -16.53
N ASP A 154 11.31 -6.45 -15.22
CA ASP A 154 10.31 -6.76 -14.19
C ASP A 154 9.33 -5.58 -14.08
N ARG A 155 8.09 -5.81 -14.51
CA ARG A 155 7.03 -4.81 -14.72
C ARG A 155 5.74 -5.17 -13.99
N TYR A 156 5.59 -6.40 -13.54
CA TYR A 156 4.43 -6.85 -12.80
C TYR A 156 4.83 -7.63 -11.55
N LEU A 157 4.04 -7.43 -10.50
CA LEU A 157 3.97 -8.38 -9.41
C LEU A 157 2.90 -9.41 -9.77
N ASP A 158 3.32 -10.66 -9.99
CA ASP A 158 2.48 -11.83 -10.27
C ASP A 158 2.93 -13.09 -9.49
N PHE A 159 2.13 -14.17 -9.52
CA PHE A 159 2.47 -15.46 -8.90
C PHE A 159 3.26 -16.42 -9.80
N GLU A 160 3.30 -16.16 -11.11
CA GLU A 160 3.79 -17.07 -12.14
C GLU A 160 5.30 -17.00 -12.36
N GLY A 161 5.95 -15.93 -11.92
CA GLY A 161 7.40 -15.85 -11.78
C GLY A 161 8.06 -14.85 -12.69
N GLU A 162 8.98 -15.32 -13.53
CA GLU A 162 9.76 -14.41 -14.38
C GLU A 162 8.94 -13.91 -15.57
N GLU A 163 9.18 -12.66 -15.96
CA GLU A 163 8.62 -12.07 -17.18
C GLU A 163 9.46 -12.37 -18.43
N THR A 164 8.84 -12.23 -19.61
CA THR A 164 9.56 -12.38 -20.88
C THR A 164 10.65 -11.33 -20.97
N GLY A 165 11.90 -11.78 -21.03
CA GLY A 165 13.05 -10.89 -21.11
C GLY A 165 13.43 -10.25 -19.77
N GLN A 166 12.89 -10.73 -18.64
CA GLN A 166 13.38 -10.32 -17.34
C GLN A 166 14.87 -10.69 -17.19
N GLY A 167 15.61 -9.80 -16.54
CA GLY A 167 17.06 -9.84 -16.50
C GLY A 167 17.64 -11.05 -15.77
N LYS A 168 18.94 -11.26 -15.96
CA LYS A 168 19.70 -12.36 -15.39
C LYS A 168 20.95 -11.84 -14.70
N TYR A 169 21.36 -12.49 -13.61
CA TYR A 169 22.62 -12.23 -12.96
C TYR A 169 23.56 -13.42 -13.18
N GLY A 170 24.62 -13.22 -13.96
CA GLY A 170 25.46 -14.32 -14.44
C GLY A 170 24.61 -15.32 -15.24
N ALA A 171 24.58 -16.58 -14.80
CA ALA A 171 23.77 -17.63 -15.42
C ALA A 171 22.37 -17.80 -14.81
N GLN A 172 22.03 -17.04 -13.76
CA GLN A 172 20.78 -17.20 -13.02
C GLN A 172 19.71 -16.24 -13.53
N SER A 173 18.61 -16.80 -14.06
CA SER A 173 17.39 -16.02 -14.34
C SER A 173 16.78 -15.50 -13.03
N ALA A 174 16.10 -14.36 -13.12
CA ALA A 174 15.15 -13.96 -12.09
C ALA A 174 14.07 -15.04 -11.95
N ILE A 175 13.41 -15.12 -10.79
CA ILE A 175 12.33 -16.09 -10.56
C ILE A 175 11.14 -15.38 -9.91
N GLY A 176 10.87 -14.15 -10.32
CA GLY A 176 9.88 -13.23 -9.73
C GLY A 176 10.49 -11.86 -9.48
N THR A 177 9.86 -11.07 -8.61
CA THR A 177 10.35 -9.74 -8.26
C THR A 177 11.50 -9.81 -7.26
N PRO A 178 12.71 -9.34 -7.61
CA PRO A 178 13.86 -9.45 -6.73
C PRO A 178 13.74 -8.50 -5.53
N SER A 179 14.35 -8.90 -4.42
CA SER A 179 14.50 -8.06 -3.24
C SER A 179 15.97 -7.98 -2.81
N ILE A 180 16.31 -7.02 -1.96
CA ILE A 180 17.67 -6.88 -1.40
C ILE A 180 17.71 -7.27 0.06
N TRP A 181 18.75 -7.99 0.46
CA TRP A 181 19.00 -8.23 1.88
C TRP A 181 19.40 -6.93 2.58
N THR A 182 18.74 -6.60 3.69
CA THR A 182 18.98 -5.36 4.44
C THR A 182 19.11 -5.55 5.94
N SER A 183 19.71 -4.54 6.57
CA SER A 183 19.86 -4.37 8.01
C SER A 183 19.60 -2.91 8.42
N ASN A 184 19.21 -2.70 9.67
CA ASN A 184 19.09 -1.37 10.27
C ASN A 184 20.40 -0.89 10.92
N ASN A 185 21.47 -1.70 10.91
CA ASN A 185 22.78 -1.33 11.47
C ASN A 185 23.63 -0.58 10.42
N PRO A 186 23.98 0.70 10.64
CA PRO A 186 24.74 1.52 9.68
C PRO A 186 26.16 1.03 9.40
N TYR A 187 26.68 0.10 10.20
CA TYR A 187 28.00 -0.49 10.00
C TYR A 187 27.97 -1.80 9.18
N GLU A 188 26.80 -2.33 8.85
CA GLU A 188 26.67 -3.53 8.02
C GLU A 188 26.56 -3.17 6.53
N LYS A 189 27.16 -3.99 5.66
CA LYS A 189 27.12 -3.80 4.20
C LYS A 189 25.68 -3.72 3.64
N GLY A 190 24.73 -4.40 4.28
CA GLY A 190 23.32 -4.34 3.92
C GLY A 190 22.53 -3.23 4.60
N TYR A 191 23.18 -2.22 5.21
CA TYR A 191 22.46 -1.10 5.77
C TYR A 191 21.54 -0.46 4.72
N HIS A 192 20.27 -0.26 5.07
CA HIS A 192 19.33 0.49 4.25
C HIS A 192 18.52 1.43 5.14
N PRO A 193 18.44 2.75 4.83
CA PRO A 193 17.85 3.74 5.73
C PRO A 193 16.35 3.52 6.00
N SER A 194 15.63 2.87 5.06
CA SER A 194 14.22 2.51 5.25
C SER A 194 14.02 1.30 6.15
N ASN A 195 15.04 0.48 6.39
CA ASN A 195 14.94 -0.65 7.30
C ASN A 195 15.22 -0.18 8.73
N VAL A 196 14.17 -0.13 9.54
CA VAL A 196 14.24 0.13 10.98
C VAL A 196 13.95 -1.11 11.83
N TYR A 197 13.66 -2.24 11.19
CA TYR A 197 13.07 -3.43 11.80
C TYR A 197 14.10 -4.44 12.29
N GLY A 198 15.36 -4.30 11.87
CA GLY A 198 16.44 -5.18 12.30
C GLY A 198 17.23 -5.74 11.12
N LYS A 199 17.90 -6.85 11.38
CA LYS A 199 18.71 -7.57 10.41
C LYS A 199 17.90 -8.61 9.64
N ALA A 200 18.38 -8.97 8.46
CA ALA A 200 17.87 -10.05 7.64
C ALA A 200 16.45 -9.82 7.10
N PHE A 201 16.13 -8.56 6.80
CA PHE A 201 14.94 -8.23 6.03
C PHE A 201 15.28 -8.15 4.55
N TRP A 202 14.59 -8.94 3.76
CA TRP A 202 14.56 -8.82 2.32
C TRP A 202 13.58 -7.72 1.95
N PHE A 203 14.08 -6.69 1.28
CA PHE A 203 13.40 -5.42 1.07
C PHE A 203 13.23 -5.12 -0.41
N VAL A 204 12.06 -4.63 -0.78
CA VAL A 204 11.81 -3.98 -2.06
C VAL A 204 10.87 -2.79 -1.90
N GLU A 205 11.18 -1.72 -2.63
CA GLU A 205 10.33 -0.55 -2.78
C GLU A 205 9.83 -0.49 -4.22
N LEU A 206 8.51 -0.44 -4.37
CA LEU A 206 7.82 -0.45 -5.65
C LEU A 206 6.90 0.76 -5.73
N LEU A 207 6.81 1.36 -6.92
CA LEU A 207 5.66 2.16 -7.29
C LEU A 207 4.66 1.19 -7.90
N MET A 208 3.49 1.02 -7.27
CA MET A 208 2.49 0.03 -7.67
C MET A 208 1.21 0.71 -8.17
N ASP A 209 0.65 0.21 -9.27
CA ASP A 209 -0.70 0.60 -9.69
C ASP A 209 -1.73 -0.09 -8.80
N CYS A 210 -2.25 0.63 -7.81
CA CYS A 210 -3.24 0.08 -6.91
C CYS A 210 -4.61 -0.15 -7.58
N SER A 211 -4.81 0.25 -8.84
CA SER A 211 -6.10 0.07 -9.52
C SER A 211 -6.44 -1.40 -9.76
N ASN A 212 -5.43 -2.27 -9.84
CA ASN A 212 -5.59 -3.72 -10.01
C ASN A 212 -5.40 -4.50 -8.69
N THR A 213 -5.71 -3.88 -7.55
CA THR A 213 -5.68 -4.51 -6.22
C THR A 213 -7.10 -4.78 -5.72
N TYR A 214 -7.25 -5.71 -4.77
CA TYR A 214 -8.54 -5.96 -4.12
C TYR A 214 -8.75 -4.98 -2.96
N ASP A 215 -9.47 -3.89 -3.23
CA ASP A 215 -9.71 -2.79 -2.27
C ASP A 215 -8.42 -2.19 -1.67
N GLY A 216 -7.36 -2.09 -2.47
CA GLY A 216 -6.05 -1.62 -2.02
C GLY A 216 -5.16 -2.73 -1.47
N TRP A 217 -5.65 -3.98 -1.36
CA TRP A 217 -4.91 -5.12 -0.83
C TRP A 217 -4.51 -6.11 -1.93
N PHE A 218 -3.38 -6.78 -1.71
CA PHE A 218 -2.86 -7.78 -2.63
C PHE A 218 -2.13 -8.88 -1.86
N ASP A 219 -2.01 -10.05 -2.48
CA ASP A 219 -1.35 -11.19 -1.89
C ASP A 219 0.10 -11.25 -2.32
N LEU A 220 0.98 -11.72 -1.45
CA LEU A 220 2.36 -12.04 -1.82
C LEU A 220 2.93 -13.19 -1.00
N LYS A 221 3.95 -13.83 -1.55
CA LYS A 221 4.68 -14.89 -0.89
C LYS A 221 6.16 -14.83 -1.27
N GLY A 222 7.01 -15.18 -0.32
CA GLY A 222 8.45 -15.31 -0.53
C GLY A 222 8.79 -16.56 -1.33
N PHE A 223 9.74 -16.43 -2.25
CA PHE A 223 10.25 -17.52 -3.07
C PHE A 223 11.78 -17.49 -3.14
N THR A 224 12.43 -18.65 -3.10
CA THR A 224 13.89 -18.79 -3.22
C THR A 224 14.25 -19.88 -4.21
N SER A 225 15.32 -19.71 -4.99
CA SER A 225 15.69 -20.66 -6.05
C SER A 225 15.96 -22.07 -5.52
N ASN A 226 16.51 -22.19 -4.30
CA ASN A 226 16.93 -23.47 -3.71
C ASN A 226 15.96 -23.99 -2.63
N GLY A 227 14.97 -23.19 -2.24
CA GLY A 227 14.01 -23.54 -1.18
C GLY A 227 12.55 -23.51 -1.62
N GLY A 228 12.28 -23.01 -2.83
CA GLY A 228 10.91 -22.84 -3.34
C GLY A 228 10.14 -21.77 -2.57
N TRP A 229 8.83 -21.96 -2.52
CA TRP A 229 7.88 -21.12 -1.79
C TRP A 229 8.10 -21.23 -0.28
N GLU A 230 7.89 -20.12 0.43
CA GLU A 230 7.63 -20.23 1.86
C GLU A 230 6.36 -21.07 2.11
N ARG A 231 6.22 -21.63 3.32
CA ARG A 231 5.05 -22.45 3.68
C ARG A 231 3.76 -21.63 3.69
N ASP A 232 2.63 -22.30 3.58
CA ASP A 232 1.32 -21.67 3.77
C ASP A 232 1.17 -21.15 5.19
N ILE A 233 0.71 -19.91 5.30
CA ILE A 233 0.48 -19.25 6.57
C ILE A 233 -1.02 -19.04 6.81
N LYS A 234 -1.36 -18.58 8.01
CA LYS A 234 -2.66 -17.96 8.28
C LYS A 234 -2.35 -16.55 8.76
N GLN A 235 -2.44 -15.57 7.87
CA GLN A 235 -2.13 -14.20 8.27
C GLN A 235 -3.16 -13.71 9.29
N GLY A 236 -2.67 -13.23 10.44
CA GLY A 236 -3.51 -12.63 11.47
C GLY A 236 -3.89 -11.19 11.14
N VAL A 237 -4.56 -10.52 12.07
CA VAL A 237 -4.68 -9.06 12.01
C VAL A 237 -3.28 -8.47 12.17
N CYS A 238 -2.82 -7.73 11.16
CA CYS A 238 -1.53 -7.08 11.23
C CYS A 238 -1.52 -5.98 12.28
N SER A 239 -0.40 -5.84 12.97
CA SER A 239 -0.13 -4.65 13.76
C SER A 239 0.00 -3.43 12.83
N GLY A 240 -0.25 -2.22 13.34
CA GLY A 240 -0.18 -0.99 12.54
C GLY A 240 -1.54 -0.37 12.29
N ASN A 241 -1.61 0.60 11.38
CA ASN A 241 -2.77 1.48 11.18
C ASN A 241 -3.37 1.40 9.77
N ALA A 242 -2.89 0.49 8.91
CA ALA A 242 -3.30 0.40 7.53
C ALA A 242 -4.69 -0.23 7.30
N GLY A 243 -5.44 -0.53 8.37
CA GLY A 243 -6.75 -1.16 8.28
C GLY A 243 -6.68 -2.69 8.26
N VAL A 244 -7.80 -3.31 7.88
CA VAL A 244 -7.99 -4.76 7.90
C VAL A 244 -8.18 -5.25 6.47
N PRO A 245 -7.48 -6.31 6.03
CA PRO A 245 -7.69 -6.87 4.70
C PRO A 245 -9.12 -7.41 4.53
N PRO A 246 -9.73 -7.29 3.34
CA PRO A 246 -11.10 -7.74 3.08
C PRO A 246 -11.22 -9.26 2.94
N HIS A 247 -10.11 -9.99 2.94
CA HIS A 247 -10.07 -11.44 2.71
C HIS A 247 -9.08 -12.15 3.63
N LEU A 248 -9.18 -13.48 3.63
CA LEU A 248 -8.20 -14.38 4.22
C LEU A 248 -7.36 -15.00 3.10
N ALA A 249 -6.10 -15.27 3.40
CA ALA A 249 -5.17 -15.90 2.48
C ALA A 249 -4.24 -16.88 3.20
N ILE A 250 -3.73 -17.83 2.42
CA ILE A 250 -2.60 -18.69 2.80
C ILE A 250 -1.23 -18.03 2.52
N ASN A 251 -1.27 -16.85 1.93
CA ASN A 251 -0.15 -15.97 1.60
C ASN A 251 -0.11 -14.80 2.58
N HIS A 252 0.93 -13.96 2.47
CA HIS A 252 0.89 -12.64 3.12
C HIS A 252 -0.07 -11.74 2.37
N ILE A 253 -0.85 -10.92 3.09
CA ILE A 253 -1.74 -9.91 2.50
C ILE A 253 -1.13 -8.54 2.80
N ALA A 254 -0.71 -7.85 1.75
CA ALA A 254 -0.11 -6.53 1.78
C ALA A 254 -1.09 -5.46 1.31
N LYS A 255 -0.82 -4.21 1.70
CA LYS A 255 -1.57 -3.03 1.28
C LYS A 255 -0.73 -2.18 0.35
N CYS A 256 -1.33 -1.79 -0.77
CA CYS A 256 -0.75 -0.87 -1.73
C CYS A 256 -0.67 0.55 -1.14
N GLY A 257 0.46 1.25 -1.37
CA GLY A 257 0.69 2.57 -0.79
C GLY A 257 1.09 2.55 0.69
N ALA A 258 1.48 1.39 1.22
CA ALA A 258 1.83 1.20 2.63
C ALA A 258 3.24 0.62 2.80
N ILE A 259 3.72 0.66 4.04
CA ILE A 259 4.89 -0.11 4.48
C ILE A 259 4.39 -1.43 5.04
N ASN A 260 4.77 -2.52 4.40
CA ASN A 260 4.35 -3.89 4.70
C ASN A 260 5.54 -4.67 5.27
N VAL A 261 5.41 -5.19 6.48
CA VAL A 261 6.46 -5.93 7.17
C VAL A 261 5.95 -7.31 7.53
N PHE A 262 6.64 -8.32 7.02
CA PHE A 262 6.31 -9.73 7.14
C PHE A 262 7.49 -10.52 7.68
N TYR A 263 7.19 -11.72 8.15
CA TYR A 263 8.16 -12.66 8.68
C TYR A 263 8.00 -13.99 7.95
N TRP A 264 9.10 -14.52 7.42
CA TRP A 264 9.09 -15.76 6.65
C TRP A 264 8.37 -16.86 7.41
N GLU A 265 7.47 -17.56 6.73
CA GLU A 265 6.74 -18.69 7.31
C GLU A 265 5.90 -18.34 8.56
N SER A 266 5.49 -17.09 8.73
CA SER A 266 4.72 -16.62 9.89
C SER A 266 3.56 -15.73 9.46
N GLY A 267 2.40 -15.88 10.12
CA GLY A 267 1.25 -14.99 9.92
C GLY A 267 1.35 -13.65 10.67
N ALA A 268 2.46 -13.39 11.35
CA ALA A 268 2.71 -12.11 12.00
C ALA A 268 3.06 -11.03 10.96
N CYS A 269 2.55 -9.81 11.17
CA CYS A 269 2.78 -8.71 10.25
C CYS A 269 2.63 -7.34 10.93
N ASN A 270 3.27 -6.32 10.33
CA ASN A 270 3.07 -4.91 10.63
C ASN A 270 2.83 -4.14 9.33
N ILE A 271 1.68 -3.48 9.20
CA ILE A 271 1.33 -2.69 8.02
C ILE A 271 0.94 -1.28 8.44
N THR A 272 1.70 -0.31 7.94
CA THR A 272 1.52 1.12 8.27
C THR A 272 1.28 1.94 7.03
N ASP A 273 0.29 2.82 7.08
CA ASP A 273 0.00 3.72 5.96
C ASP A 273 1.19 4.67 5.73
N ASP A 274 1.70 4.77 4.50
CA ASP A 274 2.81 5.67 4.14
C ASP A 274 2.31 7.11 3.82
N SER A 275 1.04 7.40 4.11
CA SER A 275 0.38 8.69 3.81
C SER A 275 0.97 9.90 4.57
N GLY A 276 2.00 9.69 5.40
CA GLY A 276 2.65 10.71 6.22
C GLY A 276 4.11 11.05 5.84
N ALA A 277 4.76 10.33 4.93
CA ALA A 277 6.19 10.55 4.65
C ALA A 277 6.49 11.63 3.59
N TYR A 278 5.47 12.17 2.90
CA TYR A 278 5.65 13.08 1.77
C TYR A 278 5.68 14.59 2.09
N PHE A 279 5.69 15.01 3.36
CA PHE A 279 5.84 16.44 3.71
C PHE A 279 7.28 16.91 4.00
N VAL A 280 8.29 16.06 3.78
CA VAL A 280 9.69 16.51 3.87
C VAL A 280 10.46 16.08 2.63
N SER A 281 10.68 17.03 1.72
CA SER A 281 11.77 17.13 0.72
C SER A 281 11.38 17.39 -0.76
N ILE A 282 10.62 18.46 -1.03
CA ILE A 282 10.86 19.28 -2.24
C ILE A 282 10.88 20.76 -1.84
N ALA A 283 12.00 21.19 -1.26
CA ALA A 283 12.46 22.57 -1.39
C ALA A 283 13.83 22.51 -2.08
N ARG A 284 13.84 22.13 -3.38
CA ARG A 284 14.99 22.44 -4.23
C ARG A 284 14.79 23.84 -4.77
N ASN A 285 15.72 24.71 -4.38
CA ASN A 285 15.98 26.05 -4.88
C ASN A 285 15.52 26.27 -6.32
N TYR A 286 14.43 27.01 -6.49
CA TYR A 286 14.30 27.92 -7.63
C TYR A 286 14.65 29.31 -7.14
N HIS A 287 15.93 29.64 -7.26
CA HIS A 287 16.38 31.02 -7.32
C HIS A 287 15.93 31.56 -8.69
N LEU A 288 14.75 32.18 -8.73
CA LEU A 288 14.37 33.06 -9.82
C LEU A 288 14.22 34.46 -9.25
N THR A 289 15.18 35.27 -9.66
CA THR A 289 15.33 36.70 -9.46
C THR A 289 14.06 37.44 -9.87
N SER A 290 13.49 38.22 -8.94
CA SER A 290 12.87 39.50 -9.27
C SER A 290 12.71 40.34 -7.99
N SER A 291 13.68 41.22 -7.76
CA SER A 291 13.51 42.37 -6.86
C SER A 291 13.02 43.56 -7.71
N PRO A 292 12.00 44.32 -7.30
CA PRO A 292 11.94 45.75 -7.58
C PRO A 292 12.80 46.53 -6.57
N PRO A 293 13.35 47.70 -6.94
CA PRO A 293 14.37 48.38 -6.17
C PRO A 293 13.76 49.16 -5.00
N ALA A 294 14.40 49.10 -3.84
CA ALA A 294 14.21 50.07 -2.78
C ALA A 294 15.55 50.38 -2.11
N VAL A 295 16.06 51.55 -2.49
CA VAL A 295 16.69 52.60 -1.67
C VAL A 295 17.76 52.18 -0.65
N TYR A 296 18.97 52.65 -0.94
CA TYR A 296 20.11 52.80 -0.05
C TYR A 296 19.75 53.47 1.28
N GLU A 297 20.16 52.86 2.39
CA GLU A 297 20.65 53.60 3.56
C GLU A 297 21.76 52.79 4.26
N ASN A 298 22.89 53.46 4.47
CA ASN A 298 24.12 52.92 5.04
C ASN A 298 24.04 52.84 6.56
N SER A 299 24.47 51.71 7.15
CA SER A 299 25.22 51.76 8.41
C SER A 299 26.05 50.50 8.61
N ASN A 300 27.35 50.72 8.81
CA ASN A 300 28.42 49.75 9.10
C ASN A 300 28.13 48.85 10.32
N SER A 301 28.54 47.58 10.27
CA SER A 301 29.61 47.04 11.16
C SER A 301 29.84 45.52 11.02
N THR A 302 31.10 45.18 10.72
CA THR A 302 31.94 44.07 11.22
C THR A 302 31.55 42.59 11.05
N GLU A 303 32.44 41.90 10.34
CA GLU A 303 32.68 40.46 10.28
C GLU A 303 33.19 39.92 11.63
N GLU A 304 32.55 38.88 12.17
CA GLU A 304 33.18 37.91 13.07
C GLU A 304 32.67 36.50 12.72
N ARG A 305 33.58 35.68 12.18
CA ARG A 305 33.47 34.22 12.20
C ARG A 305 33.70 33.77 13.63
N HIS A 306 32.84 32.95 14.22
CA HIS A 306 33.24 31.81 15.06
C HIS A 306 32.02 30.89 15.32
N SER A 307 32.21 29.62 14.94
CA SER A 307 31.64 28.39 15.51
C SER A 307 30.78 28.52 16.79
N ASN A 308 29.50 28.11 16.69
CA ASN A 308 28.73 27.26 17.62
C ASN A 308 27.23 27.53 17.46
N TRP A 309 26.48 26.63 16.82
CA TRP A 309 25.02 26.75 16.78
C TRP A 309 24.41 26.33 18.12
N THR A 310 23.71 27.27 18.75
CA THR A 310 22.83 27.07 19.90
C THR A 310 21.40 26.89 19.40
N ILE A 311 20.70 25.84 19.85
CA ILE A 311 19.27 25.65 19.57
C ILE A 311 18.48 26.64 20.43
N ARG A 312 17.76 27.59 19.79
CA ARG A 312 16.73 28.41 20.45
C ARG A 312 15.35 27.80 20.20
N LEU A 313 14.70 27.32 21.26
CA LEU A 313 13.28 26.98 21.26
C LEU A 313 12.46 28.25 21.41
N HIS A 314 11.66 28.61 20.40
CA HIS A 314 10.64 29.65 20.54
C HIS A 314 9.35 29.07 21.10
N ARG A 315 9.03 29.47 22.34
CA ARG A 315 7.75 29.22 23.00
C ARG A 315 6.72 30.21 22.48
N TRP A 316 5.75 29.74 21.69
CA TRP A 316 4.57 30.54 21.36
C TRP A 316 3.64 30.61 22.58
N ARG A 317 3.40 31.82 23.09
CA ARG A 317 2.29 32.14 24.01
C ARG A 317 1.13 32.62 23.16
N ASN A 318 -0.01 31.94 23.22
CA ASN A 318 -1.27 32.51 22.74
C ASN A 318 -1.63 33.71 23.63
N GLN A 319 -1.77 34.90 23.03
CA GLN A 319 -2.49 36.01 23.63
C GLN A 319 -3.95 35.94 23.18
N SER A 320 -4.84 35.93 24.16
CA SER A 320 -6.27 36.16 24.02
C SER A 320 -6.56 37.62 23.68
N ARG A 321 -7.47 37.83 22.72
CA ARG A 321 -8.60 38.77 22.83
C ARG A 321 -9.77 38.21 22.02
#